data_AF-A0A3C1A023-F1
#
_entry.id   AF-A0A3C1A023-F1
#
_cell.length_a   1.000
_cell.length_b   1.000
_cell.length_c   1.000
_cell.angle_alpha   90.00
_cell.angle_beta   90.00
_cell.angle_gamma   90.00
#
_symmetry.space_group_name_H-M   'P 1'
#
loop_
_entity.id
_entity.type
_entity.pdbx_description
1 polymer ?
#
loop_
_entity_poly.entity_id
_entity_poly.type
_entity_poly.pdbx_seq_one_letter_code
_entity_poly.pdbx_strand_id
1 'polypeptide(L)'
;MNGSSDQILELGERIRSYQAKGIDKTLSEQDTKALLVEPLLNMAGWDVADPTQVSREDRPTERPVDYSLKLDGKPKVLVECKRLSNRLDSHRDLEQALAYAAAAGVKWCVLTNGSLVRIYNSLAPEVANKKLLEELDLSKAGTAEGLPTERFMQILGLISPQSVGSGEIDRVWDRRYTGVKIRGVVEDLLTGPDPGFVNLVRRRMKEGGRPISNKQALNWLKMLEIRVRMRPLKPVREPEAGEYGKVPMSDEPGSYGDDELKTLLKKYLSRERKVPRRLREILLPLCLDHEPVKRDEIRKELVRRKEAKNWGHSGIVLSSISTQLGLPKNDYLRQVIRYDKPEPTPWMKDNYRIEEEYKSMIRELLIEIG
;
A
#
# COMPACT_ATOMS: atom_id res chain seq x y z
N MET A 1 9.79 -4.12 -7.27
CA MET A 1 9.58 -5.24 -8.23
C MET A 1 10.64 -5.15 -9.30
N ASN A 2 11.24 -6.29 -9.65
CA ASN A 2 12.23 -6.39 -10.72
C ASN A 2 11.65 -7.00 -12.01
N GLY A 3 10.43 -7.58 -11.93
CA GLY A 3 9.74 -8.19 -13.06
C GLY A 3 9.25 -7.18 -14.09
N SER A 4 9.52 -7.43 -15.37
CA SER A 4 8.92 -6.72 -16.51
C SER A 4 7.65 -7.43 -17.00
N SER A 5 6.81 -6.70 -17.74
CA SER A 5 5.66 -7.29 -18.44
C SER A 5 6.07 -8.45 -19.34
N ASP A 6 7.22 -8.34 -20.01
CA ASP A 6 7.73 -9.38 -20.91
C ASP A 6 8.08 -10.67 -20.17
N GLN A 7 8.68 -10.58 -18.97
CA GLN A 7 9.01 -11.75 -18.16
C GLN A 7 7.75 -12.51 -17.69
N ILE A 8 6.66 -11.79 -17.39
CA ILE A 8 5.38 -12.40 -17.03
C ILE A 8 4.79 -13.15 -18.23
N LEU A 9 4.83 -12.54 -19.42
CA LEU A 9 4.35 -13.15 -20.65
C LEU A 9 5.19 -14.39 -21.00
N GLU A 10 6.51 -14.30 -20.93
CA GLU A 10 7.43 -15.40 -21.20
C GLU A 10 7.20 -16.58 -20.24
N LEU A 11 7.04 -16.31 -18.94
CA LEU A 11 6.77 -17.37 -17.97
C LEU A 11 5.41 -18.03 -18.22
N GLY A 12 4.39 -17.24 -18.55
CA GLY A 12 3.07 -17.77 -18.93
C GLY A 12 3.12 -18.66 -20.17
N GLU A 13 3.86 -18.25 -21.21
CA GLU A 13 4.09 -19.06 -22.41
C GLU A 13 4.84 -20.36 -22.10
N ARG A 14 5.87 -20.31 -21.26
CA ARG A 14 6.62 -21.48 -20.82
C ARG A 14 5.72 -22.50 -20.13
N ILE A 15 4.88 -22.04 -19.19
CA ILE A 15 3.90 -22.88 -18.48
C ILE A 15 2.96 -23.57 -19.48
N ARG A 16 2.37 -22.79 -20.41
CA ARG A 16 1.48 -23.34 -21.44
C ARG A 16 2.21 -24.34 -22.34
N SER A 17 3.47 -24.08 -22.70
CA SER A 17 4.29 -25.00 -23.49
C SER A 17 4.51 -26.33 -22.78
N TYR A 18 4.78 -26.30 -21.47
CA TYR A 18 4.94 -27.51 -20.67
C TYR A 18 3.64 -28.32 -20.58
N GLN A 19 2.51 -27.65 -20.36
CA GLN A 19 1.19 -28.30 -20.32
C GLN A 19 0.81 -28.91 -21.68
N ALA A 20 1.00 -28.17 -22.78
CA ALA A 20 0.68 -28.63 -24.13
C ALA A 20 1.52 -29.85 -24.55
N LYS A 21 2.78 -29.91 -24.10
CA LYS A 21 3.70 -31.04 -24.37
C LYS A 21 3.56 -32.19 -23.37
N GLY A 22 2.69 -32.07 -22.36
CA GLY A 22 2.54 -33.05 -21.28
C GLY A 22 3.74 -33.15 -20.33
N ILE A 23 4.65 -32.17 -20.37
CA ILE A 23 5.85 -32.10 -19.52
C ILE A 23 5.44 -31.93 -18.05
N ASP A 24 4.38 -31.18 -17.77
CA ASP A 24 3.82 -30.94 -16.43
C ASP A 24 3.52 -32.23 -15.63
N LYS A 25 3.20 -33.33 -16.31
CA LYS A 25 2.94 -34.65 -15.71
C LYS A 25 4.20 -35.35 -15.21
N THR A 26 5.35 -35.03 -15.80
CA THR A 26 6.64 -35.67 -15.49
C THR A 26 7.61 -34.73 -14.78
N LEU A 27 7.36 -33.42 -14.84
CA LEU A 27 8.17 -32.40 -14.18
C LEU A 27 8.17 -32.63 -12.66
N SER A 28 9.37 -32.75 -12.09
CA SER A 28 9.52 -32.96 -10.65
C SER A 28 9.12 -31.70 -9.88
N GLU A 29 8.94 -31.83 -8.57
CA GLU A 29 8.67 -30.66 -7.72
C GLU A 29 9.90 -29.74 -7.66
N GLN A 30 11.10 -30.32 -7.66
CA GLN A 30 12.35 -29.56 -7.67
C GLN A 30 12.55 -28.80 -8.98
N ASP A 31 12.19 -29.40 -10.11
CA ASP A 31 12.24 -28.70 -11.40
C ASP A 31 11.15 -27.63 -11.49
N THR A 32 9.96 -27.88 -10.92
CA THR A 32 8.89 -26.88 -10.81
C THR A 32 9.39 -25.66 -10.01
N LYS A 33 10.05 -25.92 -8.88
CA LYS A 33 10.69 -24.92 -8.02
C LYS A 33 11.70 -24.09 -8.82
N ALA A 34 12.69 -24.74 -9.44
CA ALA A 34 13.77 -24.05 -10.14
C ALA A 34 13.33 -23.32 -11.43
N LEU A 35 12.49 -23.94 -12.25
CA LEU A 35 12.16 -23.43 -13.58
C LEU A 35 11.00 -22.44 -13.61
N LEU A 36 10.14 -22.47 -12.58
CA LEU A 36 8.90 -21.68 -12.54
C LEU A 36 8.78 -20.82 -11.28
N VAL A 37 9.03 -21.38 -10.09
CA VAL A 37 8.87 -20.64 -8.83
C VAL A 37 10.01 -19.64 -8.60
N GLU A 38 11.27 -20.02 -8.80
CA GLU A 38 12.39 -19.08 -8.62
C GLU A 38 12.32 -17.88 -9.59
N PRO A 39 12.01 -18.05 -10.90
CA PRO A 39 11.75 -16.91 -11.78
C PRO A 39 10.62 -16.01 -11.27
N LEU A 40 9.55 -16.60 -10.72
CA LEU A 40 8.44 -15.86 -10.13
C LEU A 40 8.88 -15.04 -8.92
N LEU A 41 9.69 -15.61 -8.02
CA LEU A 41 10.25 -14.90 -6.87
C LEU A 41 11.17 -13.74 -7.30
N ASN A 42 12.02 -13.97 -8.31
CA ASN A 42 12.83 -12.92 -8.91
C ASN A 42 11.97 -11.78 -9.48
N MET A 43 10.90 -12.10 -10.21
CA MET A 43 9.96 -11.09 -10.73
C MET A 43 9.27 -10.29 -9.60
N ALA A 44 8.89 -10.95 -8.51
CA ALA A 44 8.37 -10.29 -7.31
C ALA A 44 9.41 -9.39 -6.63
N GLY A 45 10.69 -9.50 -7.00
CA GLY A 45 11.78 -8.65 -6.55
C GLY A 45 12.64 -9.26 -5.44
N TRP A 46 12.57 -10.58 -5.24
CA TRP A 46 13.42 -11.31 -4.30
C TRP A 46 14.64 -11.87 -5.02
N ASP A 47 15.82 -11.69 -4.43
CA ASP A 47 17.04 -12.29 -4.95
C ASP A 47 17.18 -13.74 -4.46
N VAL A 48 16.94 -14.71 -5.34
CA VAL A 48 17.05 -16.15 -5.02
C VAL A 48 18.49 -16.64 -4.86
N ALA A 49 19.47 -15.84 -5.26
CA ALA A 49 20.89 -16.11 -5.07
C ALA A 49 21.41 -15.57 -3.73
N ASP A 50 20.67 -14.66 -3.09
CA ASP A 50 20.99 -14.10 -1.77
C ASP A 50 20.27 -14.89 -0.64
N PRO A 51 20.97 -15.75 0.11
CA PRO A 51 20.37 -16.53 1.19
C PRO A 51 19.84 -15.68 2.35
N THR A 52 20.23 -14.41 2.45
CA THR A 52 19.72 -13.47 3.45
C THR A 52 18.34 -12.93 3.09
N GLN A 53 17.97 -13.00 1.80
CA GLN A 53 16.65 -12.64 1.27
C GLN A 53 15.79 -13.87 0.97
N VAL A 54 16.37 -14.94 0.43
CA VAL A 54 15.64 -16.16 0.05
C VAL A 54 16.40 -17.39 0.53
N SER A 55 15.87 -18.03 1.56
CA SER A 55 16.42 -19.28 2.08
C SER A 55 15.62 -20.47 1.56
N ARG A 56 16.28 -21.42 0.88
CA ARG A 56 15.70 -22.70 0.44
C ARG A 56 15.68 -23.69 1.61
N GLU A 57 14.64 -24.53 1.68
CA GLU A 57 14.48 -25.56 2.73
C GLU A 57 14.69 -25.02 4.16
N ASP A 58 14.28 -23.77 4.39
CA ASP A 58 14.48 -23.07 5.65
C ASP A 58 13.64 -23.72 6.76
N ARG A 59 14.15 -23.71 7.99
CA ARG A 59 13.49 -24.31 9.14
C ARG A 59 13.10 -23.25 10.18
N PRO A 60 12.12 -22.38 9.88
CA PRO A 60 11.58 -21.46 10.87
C PRO A 60 10.79 -22.21 11.98
N THR A 61 10.44 -23.47 11.74
CA THR A 61 9.85 -24.42 12.69
C THR A 61 10.60 -25.76 12.60
N GLU A 62 10.14 -26.79 13.33
CA GLU A 62 10.72 -28.14 13.24
C GLU A 62 10.63 -28.75 11.83
N ARG A 63 9.66 -28.32 11.01
CA ARG A 63 9.50 -28.76 9.62
C ARG A 63 10.02 -27.71 8.64
N PRO A 64 10.75 -28.14 7.59
CA PRO A 64 11.24 -27.24 6.58
C PRO A 64 10.10 -26.72 5.69
N VAL A 65 10.27 -25.50 5.20
CA VAL A 65 9.46 -24.90 4.12
C VAL A 65 10.34 -24.72 2.89
N ASP A 66 9.74 -24.75 1.70
CA ASP A 66 10.50 -24.74 0.45
C ASP A 66 11.30 -23.44 0.25
N TYR A 67 10.65 -22.29 0.49
CA TYR A 67 11.34 -21.01 0.56
C TYR A 67 10.85 -20.16 1.73
N SER A 68 11.78 -19.44 2.33
CA SER A 68 11.54 -18.40 3.33
C SER A 68 12.07 -17.08 2.80
N LEU A 69 11.15 -16.13 2.55
CA LEU A 69 11.48 -14.80 2.07
C LEU A 69 11.69 -13.88 3.28
N LYS A 70 12.89 -13.34 3.41
CA LYS A 70 13.43 -12.73 4.62
C LYS A 70 13.71 -11.25 4.43
N LEU A 71 13.27 -10.42 5.38
CA LEU A 71 13.72 -9.03 5.50
C LEU A 71 14.57 -8.91 6.76
N ASP A 72 15.76 -8.36 6.63
CA ASP A 72 16.74 -8.26 7.71
C ASP A 72 17.01 -9.62 8.39
N GLY A 73 17.11 -10.68 7.58
CA GLY A 73 17.32 -12.07 8.02
C GLY A 73 16.11 -12.72 8.72
N LYS A 74 14.98 -12.03 8.86
CA LYS A 74 13.77 -12.54 9.52
C LYS A 74 12.74 -13.00 8.49
N PRO A 75 12.20 -14.23 8.60
CA PRO A 75 11.11 -14.70 7.75
C PRO A 75 9.91 -13.75 7.76
N LYS A 76 9.45 -13.35 6.57
CA LYS A 76 8.26 -12.50 6.39
C LYS A 76 7.19 -13.11 5.51
N VAL A 77 7.60 -13.95 4.56
CA VAL A 77 6.69 -14.74 3.73
C VAL A 77 7.26 -16.16 3.64
N LEU A 78 6.45 -17.17 3.90
CA LEU A 78 6.82 -18.56 3.62
C LEU A 78 6.17 -19.01 2.30
N VAL A 79 6.90 -19.79 1.52
CA VAL A 79 6.42 -20.32 0.24
C VAL A 79 6.49 -21.85 0.30
N GLU A 80 5.34 -22.48 0.09
CA GLU A 80 5.17 -23.91 -0.10
C GLU A 80 4.91 -24.17 -1.59
N CYS A 81 5.66 -25.10 -2.16
CA CYS A 81 5.58 -25.45 -3.56
C CYS A 81 4.97 -26.83 -3.76
N LYS A 82 4.34 -27.03 -4.91
CA LYS A 82 3.89 -28.32 -5.42
C LYS A 82 4.36 -28.49 -6.86
N ARG A 83 4.28 -29.73 -7.37
CA ARG A 83 4.52 -30.02 -8.80
C ARG A 83 3.57 -29.23 -9.68
N LEU A 84 4.02 -28.85 -10.88
CA LEU A 84 3.21 -28.10 -11.86
C LEU A 84 1.84 -28.74 -12.14
N SER A 85 1.76 -30.07 -12.19
CA SER A 85 0.50 -30.80 -12.41
C SER A 85 -0.48 -30.79 -11.23
N ASN A 86 -0.06 -30.36 -10.03
CA ASN A 86 -0.93 -30.26 -8.87
C ASN A 86 -1.87 -29.04 -8.98
N ARG A 87 -3.17 -29.20 -8.73
CA ARG A 87 -4.19 -28.13 -8.89
C ARG A 87 -4.34 -27.21 -7.66
N LEU A 88 -3.61 -27.50 -6.59
CA LEU A 88 -3.63 -26.83 -5.28
C LEU A 88 -5.00 -26.90 -4.56
N ASP A 89 -5.95 -27.72 -5.00
CA ASP A 89 -7.29 -27.86 -4.41
C ASP A 89 -7.33 -28.74 -3.14
N SER A 90 -6.21 -29.41 -2.85
CA SER A 90 -6.02 -30.21 -1.64
C SER A 90 -6.14 -29.37 -0.37
N HIS A 91 -7.19 -29.64 0.42
CA HIS A 91 -7.41 -29.01 1.71
C HIS A 91 -6.23 -29.24 2.66
N ARG A 92 -5.66 -30.45 2.63
CA ARG A 92 -4.52 -30.85 3.45
C ARG A 92 -3.27 -30.01 3.14
N ASP A 93 -2.96 -29.79 1.86
CA ASP A 93 -1.80 -28.99 1.47
C ASP A 93 -1.96 -27.53 1.91
N LEU A 94 -3.18 -26.99 1.79
CA LEU A 94 -3.50 -25.65 2.27
C LEU A 94 -3.34 -25.54 3.80
N GLU A 95 -3.96 -26.45 4.56
CA GLU A 95 -3.87 -26.45 6.03
C GLU A 95 -2.43 -26.58 6.50
N GLN A 96 -1.63 -27.43 5.84
CA GLN A 96 -0.22 -27.61 6.14
C GLN A 96 0.57 -26.31 5.95
N ALA A 97 0.43 -25.66 4.79
CA ALA A 97 1.14 -24.41 4.50
C ALA A 97 0.77 -23.30 5.50
N LEU A 98 -0.53 -23.17 5.82
CA LEU A 98 -1.03 -22.22 6.81
C LEU A 98 -0.50 -22.52 8.22
N ALA A 99 -0.49 -23.79 8.62
CA ALA A 99 -0.04 -24.22 9.95
C ALA A 99 1.45 -23.93 10.15
N TYR A 100 2.30 -24.19 9.14
CA TYR A 100 3.73 -23.90 9.23
C TYR A 100 4.01 -22.40 9.34
N ALA A 101 3.33 -21.58 8.53
CA ALA A 101 3.45 -20.14 8.62
C ALA A 101 2.95 -19.59 9.97
N ALA A 102 1.82 -20.08 10.47
CA ALA A 102 1.28 -19.67 11.76
C ALA A 102 2.20 -20.07 12.94
N ALA A 103 2.71 -21.30 12.93
CA ALA A 103 3.65 -21.80 13.94
C ALA A 103 4.98 -21.01 13.95
N ALA A 104 5.44 -20.55 12.78
CA ALA A 104 6.60 -19.66 12.65
C ALA A 104 6.32 -18.20 13.05
N GLY A 105 5.07 -17.84 13.36
CA GLY A 105 4.66 -16.44 13.58
C GLY A 105 4.74 -15.57 12.32
N VAL A 106 4.78 -16.18 11.13
CA VAL A 106 4.91 -15.49 9.85
C VAL A 106 3.52 -15.30 9.24
N LYS A 107 3.10 -14.04 9.08
CA LYS A 107 1.74 -13.67 8.65
C LYS A 107 1.40 -14.10 7.22
N TRP A 108 2.37 -14.06 6.31
CA TRP A 108 2.13 -14.29 4.89
C TRP A 108 2.63 -15.66 4.46
N CYS A 109 1.77 -16.39 3.76
CA CYS A 109 2.08 -17.69 3.18
C CYS A 109 1.69 -17.71 1.71
N VAL A 110 2.53 -18.31 0.86
CA VAL A 110 2.25 -18.55 -0.55
C VAL A 110 2.20 -20.05 -0.78
N LEU A 111 1.12 -20.53 -1.40
CA LEU A 111 1.04 -21.89 -1.93
C LEU A 111 1.06 -21.80 -3.45
N THR A 112 2.01 -22.47 -4.11
CA THR A 112 2.19 -22.36 -5.56
C THR A 112 2.62 -23.66 -6.21
N ASN A 113 2.24 -23.85 -7.48
CA ASN A 113 2.80 -24.90 -8.35
C ASN A 113 3.61 -24.29 -9.52
N GLY A 114 4.00 -23.02 -9.42
CA GLY A 114 4.62 -22.23 -10.48
C GLY A 114 3.61 -21.59 -11.44
N SER A 115 2.48 -22.24 -11.75
CA SER A 115 1.40 -21.68 -12.58
C SER A 115 0.39 -20.89 -11.78
N LEU A 116 -0.14 -21.48 -10.72
CA LEU A 116 -1.13 -20.91 -9.83
C LEU A 116 -0.43 -20.44 -8.56
N VAL A 117 -0.61 -19.18 -8.20
CA VAL A 117 -0.11 -18.58 -6.96
C VAL A 117 -1.28 -18.20 -6.09
N ARG A 118 -1.30 -18.68 -4.85
CA ARG A 118 -2.27 -18.28 -3.84
C ARG A 118 -1.59 -17.67 -2.64
N ILE A 119 -1.97 -16.44 -2.31
CA ILE A 119 -1.41 -15.66 -1.20
C ILE A 119 -2.40 -15.70 -0.03
N TYR A 120 -1.95 -16.12 1.14
CA TYR A 120 -2.78 -16.28 2.33
C TYR A 120 -2.25 -15.48 3.52
N ASN A 121 -3.16 -15.07 4.40
CA ASN A 121 -2.85 -14.58 5.73
C ASN A 121 -2.98 -15.72 6.75
N SER A 122 -1.87 -16.32 7.18
CA SER A 122 -1.83 -17.48 8.09
C SER A 122 -2.44 -17.18 9.47
N LEU A 123 -2.28 -15.95 9.95
CA LEU A 123 -2.70 -15.50 11.28
C LEU A 123 -4.13 -14.96 11.33
N ALA A 124 -4.85 -14.92 10.20
CA ALA A 124 -6.24 -14.51 10.19
C ALA A 124 -7.10 -15.45 11.06
N PRO A 125 -8.01 -14.92 11.91
CA PRO A 125 -8.85 -15.73 12.78
C PRO A 125 -10.07 -16.28 12.01
N GLU A 126 -9.81 -17.05 10.95
CA GLU A 126 -10.82 -17.62 10.05
C GLU A 126 -10.49 -19.07 9.71
N VAL A 127 -11.44 -19.77 9.08
CA VAL A 127 -11.20 -21.06 8.44
C VAL A 127 -10.28 -20.91 7.21
N ALA A 128 -9.50 -21.96 6.90
CA ALA A 128 -8.40 -21.93 5.93
C ALA A 128 -8.74 -21.28 4.57
N ASN A 129 -9.88 -21.64 3.97
CA ASN A 129 -10.32 -21.10 2.68
C ASN A 129 -10.65 -19.59 2.72
N LYS A 130 -11.07 -19.06 3.88
CA LYS A 130 -11.35 -17.63 4.08
C LYS A 130 -10.09 -16.81 4.37
N LYS A 131 -8.92 -17.46 4.49
CA LYS A 131 -7.61 -16.80 4.69
C LYS A 131 -6.95 -16.34 3.38
N LEU A 132 -7.55 -16.62 2.23
CA LEU A 132 -7.02 -16.24 0.90
C LEU A 132 -7.13 -14.73 0.68
N LEU A 133 -6.01 -14.11 0.31
CA LEU A 133 -5.95 -12.71 -0.11
C LEU A 133 -6.18 -12.56 -1.62
N GLU A 134 -5.33 -13.19 -2.42
CA GLU A 134 -5.39 -13.16 -3.90
C GLU A 134 -4.93 -14.50 -4.48
N GLU A 135 -5.44 -14.79 -5.68
CA GLU A 135 -5.06 -15.92 -6.51
C GLU A 135 -4.66 -15.40 -7.90
N LEU A 136 -3.61 -15.98 -8.48
CA LEU A 136 -3.08 -15.60 -9.79
C LEU A 136 -2.74 -16.83 -10.60
N ASP A 137 -3.28 -16.93 -11.81
CA ASP A 137 -2.97 -17.99 -12.77
C ASP A 137 -2.08 -17.47 -13.90
N LEU A 138 -0.78 -17.70 -13.79
CA LEU A 138 0.25 -17.26 -14.75
C LEU A 138 0.11 -17.95 -16.10
N SER A 139 -0.51 -19.13 -16.19
CA SER A 139 -0.76 -19.76 -17.49
C SER A 139 -1.68 -18.94 -18.38
N LYS A 140 -2.45 -18.00 -17.80
CA LYS A 140 -3.34 -17.10 -18.53
C LYS A 140 -2.69 -15.80 -18.96
N ALA A 141 -1.46 -15.50 -18.55
CA ALA A 141 -0.78 -14.26 -18.94
C ALA A 141 -0.65 -14.15 -20.48
N GLY A 142 -1.09 -13.02 -21.05
CA GLY A 142 -1.09 -12.79 -22.49
C GLY A 142 -2.20 -13.50 -23.28
N THR A 143 -3.11 -14.21 -22.62
CA THR A 143 -4.26 -14.86 -23.26
C THR A 143 -5.52 -13.98 -23.16
N ALA A 144 -6.51 -14.22 -24.01
CA ALA A 144 -7.79 -13.51 -23.96
C ALA A 144 -8.57 -13.71 -22.66
N GLU A 145 -8.34 -14.83 -21.96
CA GLU A 145 -8.95 -15.14 -20.66
C GLU A 145 -8.16 -14.60 -19.47
N GLY A 146 -6.96 -14.06 -19.73
CA GLY A 146 -6.04 -13.54 -18.73
C GLY A 146 -6.40 -12.14 -18.25
N LEU A 147 -5.91 -11.81 -17.06
CA LEU A 147 -5.89 -10.42 -16.60
C LEU A 147 -4.92 -9.59 -17.47
N PRO A 148 -5.07 -8.25 -17.51
CA PRO A 148 -4.02 -7.39 -18.04
C PRO A 148 -2.69 -7.63 -17.29
N THR A 149 -1.55 -7.52 -17.98
CA THR A 149 -0.23 -7.80 -17.39
C THR A 149 0.07 -6.89 -16.19
N GLU A 150 -0.46 -5.67 -16.17
CA GLU A 150 -0.39 -4.76 -15.03
C GLU A 150 -1.04 -5.36 -13.79
N ARG A 151 -2.12 -6.13 -13.96
CA ARG A 151 -2.77 -6.80 -12.85
C ARG A 151 -1.94 -7.96 -12.31
N PHE A 152 -1.25 -8.70 -13.18
CA PHE A 152 -0.29 -9.72 -12.76
C PHE A 152 0.84 -9.10 -11.92
N MET A 153 1.43 -8.00 -12.39
CA MET A 153 2.45 -7.26 -11.64
C MET A 153 1.91 -6.77 -10.29
N GLN A 154 0.70 -6.21 -10.24
CA GLN A 154 0.12 -5.74 -8.98
C GLN A 154 -0.06 -6.87 -7.96
N ILE A 155 -0.53 -8.05 -8.39
CA ILE A 155 -0.74 -9.19 -7.48
C ILE A 155 0.62 -9.76 -7.01
N LEU A 156 1.57 -9.98 -7.92
CA LEU A 156 2.93 -10.41 -7.54
C LEU A 156 3.63 -9.38 -6.65
N GLY A 157 3.39 -8.09 -6.89
CA GLY A 157 3.93 -6.99 -6.11
C GLY A 157 3.49 -7.01 -4.65
N LEU A 158 2.36 -7.65 -4.31
CA LEU A 158 1.91 -7.80 -2.93
C LEU A 158 2.96 -8.52 -2.07
N ILE A 159 3.64 -9.53 -2.61
CA ILE A 159 4.65 -10.29 -1.88
C ILE A 159 6.07 -9.74 -2.05
N SER A 160 6.25 -8.60 -2.73
CA SER A 160 7.58 -8.00 -2.93
C SER A 160 8.23 -7.57 -1.60
N PRO A 161 9.58 -7.48 -1.52
CA PRO A 161 10.26 -6.96 -0.34
C PRO A 161 9.74 -5.59 0.11
N GLN A 162 9.43 -4.70 -0.84
CA GLN A 162 8.93 -3.36 -0.56
C GLN A 162 7.52 -3.38 0.03
N SER A 163 6.60 -4.16 -0.54
CA SER A 163 5.23 -4.29 -0.04
C SER A 163 5.21 -4.92 1.35
N VAL A 164 5.98 -5.99 1.54
CA VAL A 164 6.08 -6.69 2.82
C VAL A 164 6.75 -5.83 3.89
N GLY A 165 7.83 -5.13 3.56
CA GLY A 165 8.57 -4.28 4.49
C GLY A 165 7.82 -3.02 4.91
N SER A 166 7.05 -2.42 4.00
CA SER A 166 6.23 -1.23 4.27
C SER A 166 4.87 -1.54 4.89
N GLY A 167 4.46 -2.81 4.89
CA GLY A 167 3.14 -3.28 5.33
C GLY A 167 2.01 -2.96 4.36
N GLU A 168 2.29 -2.76 3.07
CA GLU A 168 1.22 -2.50 2.09
C GLU A 168 0.32 -3.72 1.90
N ILE A 169 0.87 -4.93 1.84
CA ILE A 169 0.09 -6.18 1.80
C ILE A 169 -0.84 -6.32 3.03
N ASP A 170 -0.42 -5.86 4.21
CA ASP A 170 -1.27 -5.81 5.40
C ASP A 170 -2.46 -4.89 5.21
N ARG A 171 -2.24 -3.70 4.66
CA ARG A 171 -3.32 -2.76 4.34
C ARG A 171 -4.24 -3.30 3.26
N VAL A 172 -3.72 -4.00 2.25
CA VAL A 172 -4.53 -4.65 1.21
C VAL A 172 -5.46 -5.69 1.84
N TRP A 173 -4.92 -6.53 2.74
CA TRP A 173 -5.72 -7.48 3.50
C TRP A 173 -6.75 -6.81 4.38
N ASP A 174 -6.36 -5.84 5.20
CA ASP A 174 -7.30 -5.16 6.10
C ASP A 174 -8.43 -4.50 5.32
N ARG A 175 -8.14 -3.90 4.15
CA ARG A 175 -9.15 -3.33 3.25
C ARG A 175 -10.13 -4.40 2.74
N ARG A 176 -9.62 -5.55 2.29
CA ARG A 176 -10.45 -6.64 1.75
C ARG A 176 -11.27 -7.32 2.86
N TYR A 177 -10.60 -7.70 3.95
CA TYR A 177 -11.18 -8.39 5.09
C TYR A 177 -12.22 -7.52 5.82
N THR A 178 -11.88 -6.27 6.13
CA THR A 178 -12.83 -5.32 6.74
C THR A 178 -13.98 -5.01 5.78
N GLY A 179 -13.70 -4.86 4.49
CA GLY A 179 -14.74 -4.58 3.48
C GLY A 179 -15.77 -5.71 3.35
N VAL A 180 -15.32 -6.97 3.39
CA VAL A 180 -16.22 -8.14 3.39
C VAL A 180 -17.03 -8.20 4.68
N LYS A 181 -16.41 -7.98 5.84
CA LYS A 181 -17.13 -7.98 7.13
C LYS A 181 -18.15 -6.86 7.24
N ILE A 182 -17.79 -5.63 6.86
CA ILE A 182 -18.73 -4.50 6.85
C ILE A 182 -19.88 -4.80 5.91
N ARG A 183 -19.61 -5.32 4.71
CA ARG A 183 -20.68 -5.71 3.79
C ARG A 183 -21.62 -6.72 4.43
N GLY A 184 -21.09 -7.79 5.02
CA GLY A 184 -21.89 -8.82 5.69
C GLY A 184 -22.78 -8.23 6.79
N VAL A 185 -22.22 -7.40 7.67
CA VAL A 185 -23.00 -6.72 8.73
C VAL A 185 -24.12 -5.86 8.14
N VAL A 186 -23.84 -5.12 7.06
CA VAL A 186 -24.88 -4.29 6.42
C VAL A 186 -25.94 -5.16 5.73
N GLU A 187 -25.56 -6.26 5.08
CA GLU A 187 -26.50 -7.19 4.46
C GLU A 187 -27.38 -7.88 5.51
N ASP A 188 -26.82 -8.28 6.65
CA ASP A 188 -27.58 -8.85 7.78
C ASP A 188 -28.60 -7.84 8.33
N LEU A 189 -28.22 -6.57 8.49
CA LEU A 189 -29.13 -5.49 8.89
C LEU A 189 -30.29 -5.24 7.90
N LEU A 190 -30.12 -5.62 6.64
CA LEU A 190 -31.14 -5.42 5.60
C LEU A 190 -32.05 -6.63 5.41
N THR A 191 -31.51 -7.84 5.57
CA THR A 191 -32.25 -9.10 5.37
C THR A 191 -32.96 -9.57 6.65
N GLY A 192 -32.37 -9.32 7.82
CA GLY A 192 -32.92 -9.59 9.14
C GLY A 192 -32.76 -8.37 10.05
N PRO A 193 -33.51 -7.27 9.80
CA PRO A 193 -33.25 -5.98 10.43
C PRO A 193 -33.36 -6.06 11.95
N ASP A 194 -32.28 -5.68 12.62
CA ASP A 194 -32.22 -5.70 14.07
C ASP A 194 -33.25 -4.70 14.67
N PRO A 195 -33.75 -4.93 15.89
CA PRO A 195 -34.74 -4.06 16.52
C PRO A 195 -34.32 -2.58 16.61
N GLY A 196 -33.01 -2.32 16.76
CA GLY A 196 -32.43 -0.98 16.76
C GLY A 196 -32.56 -0.29 15.41
N PHE A 197 -32.22 -0.97 14.31
CA PHE A 197 -32.40 -0.44 12.95
C PHE A 197 -33.87 -0.23 12.60
N VAL A 198 -34.77 -1.17 12.96
CA VAL A 198 -36.22 -1.00 12.79
C VAL A 198 -36.72 0.25 13.53
N ASN A 199 -36.30 0.45 14.78
CA ASN A 199 -36.70 1.61 15.57
C ASN A 199 -36.09 2.92 15.03
N LEU A 200 -34.89 2.87 14.45
CA LEU A 200 -34.27 4.02 13.79
C LEU A 200 -35.10 4.46 12.58
N VAL A 201 -35.44 3.53 11.68
CA VAL A 201 -36.30 3.79 10.52
C VAL A 201 -37.65 4.35 10.98
N ARG A 202 -38.26 3.72 11.98
CA ARG A 202 -39.53 4.15 12.58
C ARG A 202 -39.50 5.61 13.05
N ARG A 203 -38.44 6.03 13.76
CA ARG A 203 -38.30 7.39 14.30
C ARG A 203 -38.10 8.44 13.20
N ARG A 204 -37.43 8.06 12.10
CA ARG A 204 -37.09 8.96 10.99
C ARG A 204 -38.25 9.12 10.02
N MET A 205 -39.08 8.09 9.84
CA MET A 205 -40.25 8.15 8.99
C MET A 205 -41.47 8.64 9.79
N LYS A 206 -41.96 9.82 9.42
CA LYS A 206 -43.20 10.39 9.97
C LYS A 206 -44.29 10.36 8.92
N GLU A 207 -45.47 9.90 9.31
CA GLU A 207 -46.69 9.94 8.52
C GLU A 207 -47.70 10.81 9.30
N GLY A 208 -48.18 11.89 8.69
CA GLY A 208 -49.02 12.88 9.38
C GLY A 208 -48.37 13.50 10.63
N GLY A 209 -47.04 13.62 10.65
CA GLY A 209 -46.29 14.18 11.79
C GLY A 209 -45.98 13.19 12.93
N ARG A 210 -46.50 11.96 12.88
CA ARG A 210 -46.25 10.90 13.88
C ARG A 210 -45.31 9.83 13.33
N PRO A 211 -44.42 9.24 14.16
CA PRO A 211 -43.63 8.08 13.74
C PRO A 211 -44.52 6.93 13.29
N ILE A 212 -44.09 6.19 12.25
CA ILE A 212 -44.77 4.96 11.82
C ILE A 212 -44.70 3.87 12.92
N SER A 213 -45.39 2.74 12.77
CA SER A 213 -45.27 1.60 13.69
C SER A 213 -44.05 0.71 13.37
N ASN A 214 -43.59 -0.09 14.35
CA ASN A 214 -42.54 -1.10 14.13
C ASN A 214 -42.93 -2.10 13.03
N LYS A 215 -44.21 -2.51 12.97
CA LYS A 215 -44.72 -3.46 11.97
C LYS A 215 -44.68 -2.86 10.56
N GLN A 216 -45.04 -1.58 10.40
CA GLN A 216 -44.94 -0.88 9.12
C GLN A 216 -43.49 -0.74 8.68
N ALA A 217 -42.60 -0.29 9.57
CA ALA A 217 -41.16 -0.18 9.28
C ALA A 217 -40.56 -1.53 8.84
N LEU A 218 -40.86 -2.61 9.55
CA LEU A 218 -40.39 -3.95 9.23
C LEU A 218 -40.90 -4.45 7.87
N ASN A 219 -42.19 -4.26 7.58
CA ASN A 219 -42.77 -4.67 6.30
C ASN A 219 -42.12 -3.92 5.13
N TRP A 220 -41.93 -2.61 5.26
CA TRP A 220 -41.29 -1.83 4.20
C TRP A 220 -39.83 -2.21 4.00
N LEU A 221 -39.07 -2.43 5.08
CA LEU A 221 -37.69 -2.92 4.98
C LEU A 221 -37.59 -4.25 4.22
N LYS A 222 -38.53 -5.18 4.46
CA LYS A 222 -38.61 -6.46 3.75
C LYS A 222 -38.96 -6.35 2.26
N MET A 223 -39.59 -5.24 1.85
CA MET A 223 -39.94 -4.99 0.44
C MET A 223 -38.81 -4.36 -0.36
N LEU A 224 -37.71 -3.94 0.29
CA LEU A 224 -36.59 -3.28 -0.39
C LEU A 224 -35.63 -4.30 -0.99
N GLU A 225 -35.35 -4.18 -2.29
CA GLU A 225 -34.20 -4.84 -2.91
C GLU A 225 -32.98 -3.90 -2.84
N ILE A 226 -32.17 -4.00 -1.78
CA ILE A 226 -30.96 -3.20 -1.62
C ILE A 226 -29.73 -4.06 -1.93
N ARG A 227 -28.94 -3.63 -2.92
CA ARG A 227 -27.64 -4.25 -3.22
C ARG A 227 -26.52 -3.44 -2.58
N VAL A 228 -25.84 -4.02 -1.59
CA VAL A 228 -24.67 -3.41 -0.97
C VAL A 228 -23.48 -3.54 -1.92
N ARG A 229 -23.21 -2.47 -2.68
CA ARG A 229 -21.98 -2.39 -3.47
C ARG A 229 -20.92 -1.68 -2.66
N MET A 230 -19.92 -2.44 -2.21
CA MET A 230 -18.65 -1.82 -1.86
C MET A 230 -18.10 -1.24 -3.15
N ARG A 231 -17.97 0.10 -3.22
CA ARG A 231 -17.19 0.69 -4.30
C ARG A 231 -15.82 0.02 -4.27
N PRO A 232 -15.27 -0.43 -5.42
CA PRO A 232 -13.86 -0.76 -5.44
C PRO A 232 -13.17 0.45 -4.86
N LEU A 233 -12.39 0.22 -3.82
CA LEU A 233 -11.48 1.26 -3.38
C LEU A 233 -10.75 1.66 -4.66
N LYS A 234 -10.79 2.95 -5.00
CA LYS A 234 -9.66 3.49 -5.78
C LYS A 234 -8.46 2.90 -5.06
N PRO A 235 -7.53 2.20 -5.74
CA PRO A 235 -6.31 1.78 -5.08
C PRO A 235 -5.89 2.96 -4.22
N VAL A 236 -5.53 2.71 -2.95
CA VAL A 236 -4.82 3.78 -2.24
C VAL A 236 -3.77 4.14 -3.24
N ARG A 237 -3.87 5.35 -3.78
CA ARG A 237 -2.77 5.91 -4.50
C ARG A 237 -1.73 6.00 -3.39
N GLU A 238 -0.94 4.94 -3.20
CA GLU A 238 0.48 5.12 -3.39
C GLU A 238 0.53 5.99 -4.63
N PRO A 239 0.88 7.28 -4.47
CA PRO A 239 0.79 8.23 -5.58
C PRO A 239 1.29 7.48 -6.81
N GLU A 240 0.38 7.23 -7.77
CA GLU A 240 0.71 6.42 -8.93
C GLU A 240 2.03 6.98 -9.44
N ALA A 241 3.07 6.14 -9.43
CA ALA A 241 4.28 6.41 -10.16
C ALA A 241 3.88 6.41 -11.64
N GLY A 242 3.25 7.49 -12.10
CA GLY A 242 2.64 7.55 -13.43
C GLY A 242 1.26 8.19 -13.57
N GLU A 243 0.78 9.07 -12.67
CA GLU A 243 -0.18 10.11 -13.10
C GLU A 243 0.13 11.50 -12.50
N TYR A 244 1.37 11.71 -12.09
CA TYR A 244 2.07 12.89 -12.57
C TYR A 244 2.74 12.38 -13.85
N GLY A 245 2.30 12.80 -15.04
CA GLY A 245 3.26 12.84 -16.14
C GLY A 245 4.48 13.54 -15.56
N LYS A 246 5.61 12.81 -15.39
CA LYS A 246 6.73 13.16 -14.50
C LYS A 246 6.82 14.67 -14.45
N VAL A 247 6.25 15.32 -13.43
CA VAL A 247 6.38 16.76 -13.34
C VAL A 247 7.81 16.87 -12.83
N PRO A 248 8.79 17.21 -13.70
CA PRO A 248 10.18 17.14 -13.31
C PRO A 248 10.35 18.00 -12.07
N MET A 249 11.01 17.48 -11.04
CA MET A 249 11.27 18.28 -9.85
C MET A 249 12.13 19.46 -10.28
N SER A 250 11.80 20.65 -9.78
CA SER A 250 12.53 21.88 -10.10
C SER A 250 13.07 22.49 -8.81
N ASP A 251 14.30 22.98 -8.90
CA ASP A 251 14.89 23.84 -7.88
C ASP A 251 14.75 25.32 -8.24
N GLU A 252 14.29 25.65 -9.46
CA GLU A 252 14.13 27.02 -9.94
C GLU A 252 13.07 27.76 -9.10
N PRO A 253 13.41 28.92 -8.53
CA PRO A 253 12.46 29.77 -7.83
C PRO A 253 11.49 30.44 -8.82
N GLY A 254 10.31 30.82 -8.31
CA GLY A 254 9.43 31.74 -9.02
C GLY A 254 9.98 33.16 -9.03
N SER A 255 9.36 34.03 -9.81
CA SER A 255 9.70 35.46 -9.92
C SER A 255 8.42 36.31 -9.82
N TYR A 256 7.65 36.09 -8.76
CA TYR A 256 6.40 36.78 -8.49
C TYR A 256 6.66 38.11 -7.78
N GLY A 257 5.86 39.14 -8.07
CA GLY A 257 5.87 40.38 -7.28
C GLY A 257 5.24 40.18 -5.90
N ASP A 258 5.56 41.05 -4.94
CA ASP A 258 5.22 40.87 -3.52
C ASP A 258 3.73 40.61 -3.25
N ASP A 259 2.82 41.34 -3.89
CA ASP A 259 1.38 41.17 -3.70
C ASP A 259 0.86 39.82 -4.20
N GLU A 260 1.34 39.39 -5.36
CA GLU A 260 0.99 38.10 -5.95
C GLU A 260 1.59 36.95 -5.12
N LEU A 261 2.85 37.09 -4.72
CA LEU A 261 3.56 36.15 -3.86
C LEU A 261 2.84 35.99 -2.52
N LYS A 262 2.50 37.10 -1.84
CA LYS A 262 1.75 37.09 -0.57
C LYS A 262 0.41 36.37 -0.73
N THR A 263 -0.30 36.60 -1.84
CA THR A 263 -1.58 35.94 -2.17
C THR A 263 -1.41 34.42 -2.35
N LEU A 264 -0.42 33.98 -3.11
CA LEU A 264 -0.13 32.56 -3.36
C LEU A 264 0.25 31.83 -2.06
N LEU A 265 1.14 32.43 -1.27
CA LEU A 265 1.60 31.90 0.00
C LEU A 265 0.44 31.78 1.00
N LYS A 266 -0.36 32.84 1.17
CA LYS A 266 -1.54 32.82 2.05
C LYS A 266 -2.49 31.70 1.65
N LYS A 267 -2.86 31.63 0.36
CA LYS A 267 -3.74 30.57 -0.17
C LYS A 267 -3.19 29.16 0.05
N TYR A 268 -1.88 28.98 0.04
CA TYR A 268 -1.25 27.69 0.30
C TYR A 268 -1.21 27.35 1.79
N LEU A 269 -0.68 28.26 2.61
CA LEU A 269 -0.44 28.08 4.04
C LEU A 269 -1.73 28.04 4.87
N SER A 270 -2.83 28.63 4.40
CA SER A 270 -4.14 28.54 5.08
C SER A 270 -4.85 27.18 4.89
N ARG A 271 -4.25 26.20 4.21
CA ARG A 271 -4.89 24.89 3.99
C ARG A 271 -4.71 23.95 5.18
N GLU A 272 -5.78 23.28 5.59
CA GLU A 272 -5.79 22.25 6.66
C GLU A 272 -5.13 20.90 6.29
N ARG A 273 -4.35 20.86 5.21
CA ARG A 273 -3.59 19.66 4.83
C ARG A 273 -2.29 19.58 5.62
N LYS A 274 -1.81 18.35 5.85
CA LYS A 274 -0.61 18.08 6.67
C LYS A 274 0.62 18.90 6.27
N VAL A 275 0.97 18.99 4.98
CA VAL A 275 2.22 19.67 4.55
C VAL A 275 2.15 21.19 4.68
N PRO A 276 1.11 21.90 4.17
CA PRO A 276 0.96 23.34 4.43
C PRO A 276 0.98 23.70 5.92
N ARG A 277 0.29 22.91 6.75
CA ARG A 277 0.31 23.10 8.20
C ARG A 277 1.72 22.96 8.79
N ARG A 278 2.48 21.94 8.39
CA ARG A 278 3.88 21.75 8.84
C ARG A 278 4.81 22.86 8.34
N LEU A 279 4.58 23.39 7.14
CA LEU A 279 5.34 24.55 6.67
C LEU A 279 5.05 25.77 7.55
N ARG A 280 3.77 26.05 7.81
CA ARG A 280 3.30 27.16 8.66
C ARG A 280 3.76 27.06 10.11
N GLU A 281 3.65 25.89 10.71
CA GLU A 281 3.82 25.72 12.18
C GLU A 281 5.20 25.23 12.58
N ILE A 282 6.00 24.69 11.65
CA ILE A 282 7.30 24.08 11.94
C ILE A 282 8.41 24.68 11.09
N LEU A 283 8.40 24.48 9.77
CA LEU A 283 9.56 24.85 8.96
C LEU A 283 9.77 26.37 8.91
N LEU A 284 8.73 27.15 8.60
CA LEU A 284 8.85 28.60 8.49
C LEU A 284 9.23 29.26 9.83
N PRO A 285 8.60 28.92 10.97
CA PRO A 285 9.05 29.41 12.28
C PRO A 285 10.51 29.06 12.57
N LEU A 286 10.93 27.82 12.34
CA LEU A 286 12.33 27.43 12.54
C LEU A 286 13.29 28.26 11.68
N CYS A 287 12.95 28.49 10.40
CA CYS A 287 13.78 29.30 9.50
C CYS A 287 13.74 30.81 9.81
N LEU A 288 12.73 31.29 10.54
CA LEU A 288 12.68 32.67 11.01
C LEU A 288 13.53 32.88 12.28
N ASP A 289 13.64 31.84 13.11
CA ASP A 289 14.37 31.86 14.38
C ASP A 289 15.87 31.55 14.20
N HIS A 290 16.20 30.63 13.29
CA HIS A 290 17.55 30.12 13.08
C HIS A 290 17.84 29.93 11.58
N GLU A 291 19.06 30.24 11.14
CA GLU A 291 19.45 30.07 9.73
C GLU A 291 20.94 29.67 9.61
N PRO A 292 21.28 28.62 8.82
CA PRO A 292 20.39 27.67 8.14
C PRO A 292 19.86 26.57 9.09
N VAL A 293 18.63 26.11 8.86
CA VAL A 293 18.01 25.02 9.64
C VAL A 293 18.33 23.67 9.02
N LYS A 294 18.99 22.79 9.77
CA LYS A 294 19.35 21.44 9.29
C LYS A 294 18.16 20.49 9.32
N ARG A 295 18.18 19.44 8.47
CA ARG A 295 17.18 18.36 8.45
C ARG A 295 16.94 17.79 9.84
N ASP A 296 18.00 17.54 10.59
CA ASP A 296 17.89 16.89 11.90
C ASP A 296 17.19 17.79 12.93
N GLU A 297 17.29 19.11 12.81
CA GLU A 297 16.56 20.05 13.67
C GLU A 297 15.07 20.02 13.34
N ILE A 298 14.72 20.02 12.05
CA ILE A 298 13.33 19.88 11.61
C ILE A 298 12.75 18.52 12.04
N ARG A 299 13.53 17.45 11.94
CA ARG A 299 13.13 16.10 12.37
C ARG A 299 12.89 16.02 13.87
N LYS A 300 13.77 16.62 14.68
CA LYS A 300 13.58 16.73 16.13
C LYS A 300 12.27 17.47 16.44
N GLU A 301 12.02 18.59 15.76
CA GLU A 301 10.81 19.38 15.97
C GLU A 301 9.53 18.64 15.55
N LEU A 302 9.57 17.90 14.44
CA LEU A 302 8.47 17.05 13.98
C LEU A 302 8.10 15.96 15.00
N VAL A 303 9.10 15.35 15.65
CA VAL A 303 8.86 14.37 16.72
C VAL A 303 8.34 15.07 17.97
N ARG A 304 8.94 16.20 18.37
CA ARG A 304 8.54 16.98 19.55
C ARG A 304 7.08 17.41 19.50
N ARG A 305 6.61 17.89 18.34
CA ARG A 305 5.22 18.29 18.11
C ARG A 305 4.26 17.14 17.81
N LYS A 306 4.71 15.88 17.90
CA LYS A 306 3.91 14.67 17.60
C LYS A 306 3.38 14.60 16.15
N GLU A 307 4.00 15.34 15.23
CA GLU A 307 3.74 15.25 13.79
C GLU A 307 4.42 14.04 13.14
N ALA A 308 5.46 13.52 13.79
CA ALA A 308 6.10 12.23 13.52
C ALA A 308 6.02 11.32 14.75
N LYS A 309 5.90 10.01 14.50
CA LYS A 309 5.74 8.97 15.55
C LYS A 309 7.05 8.67 16.27
N ASN A 310 8.16 8.73 15.53
CA ASN A 310 9.51 8.42 15.98
C ASN A 310 10.52 9.03 14.98
N TRP A 311 11.81 8.87 15.29
CA TRP A 311 12.90 9.39 14.46
C TRP A 311 12.89 8.88 13.02
N GLY A 312 12.58 7.59 12.78
CA GLY A 312 12.48 7.04 11.43
C GLY A 312 11.33 7.65 10.64
N HIS A 313 10.13 7.74 11.24
CA HIS A 313 8.95 8.35 10.63
C HIS A 313 9.16 9.85 10.33
N SER A 314 9.97 10.56 11.13
CA SER A 314 10.29 11.98 10.87
C SER A 314 10.97 12.22 9.52
N GLY A 315 11.78 11.26 9.05
CA GLY A 315 12.42 11.35 7.74
C GLY A 315 11.41 11.32 6.60
N ILE A 316 10.44 10.40 6.67
CA ILE A 316 9.33 10.28 5.70
C ILE A 316 8.47 11.55 5.72
N VAL A 317 8.16 12.06 6.91
CA VAL A 317 7.38 13.28 7.08
C VAL A 317 8.12 14.49 6.48
N LEU A 318 9.41 14.65 6.75
CA LEU A 318 10.21 15.73 6.17
C LEU A 318 10.31 15.62 4.66
N SER A 319 10.49 14.41 4.12
CA SER A 319 10.48 14.19 2.67
C SER A 319 9.18 14.68 2.02
N SER A 320 8.02 14.56 2.68
CA SER A 320 6.75 15.11 2.14
C SER A 320 6.76 16.64 2.02
N ILE A 321 7.46 17.34 2.90
CA ILE A 321 7.69 18.80 2.83
C ILE A 321 8.69 19.10 1.69
N SER A 322 9.83 18.40 1.67
CA SER A 322 10.86 18.54 0.63
C SER A 322 10.32 18.32 -0.79
N THR A 323 9.37 17.37 -0.95
CA THR A 323 8.66 17.13 -2.21
C THR A 323 7.79 18.31 -2.59
N GLN A 324 6.99 18.88 -1.68
CA GLN A 324 6.15 20.05 -2.01
C GLN A 324 7.00 21.24 -2.46
N LEU A 325 8.16 21.44 -1.83
CA LEU A 325 9.13 22.47 -2.24
C LEU A 325 9.76 22.22 -3.60
N GLY A 326 9.76 21.00 -4.13
CA GLY A 326 10.37 20.70 -5.44
C GLY A 326 9.39 20.58 -6.60
N LEU A 327 8.08 20.71 -6.36
CA LEU A 327 7.09 20.69 -7.44
C LEU A 327 7.18 21.99 -8.25
N PRO A 328 7.31 21.97 -9.60
CA PRO A 328 7.36 23.16 -10.45
C PRO A 328 6.26 24.17 -10.15
N LYS A 329 5.01 23.72 -10.04
CA LYS A 329 3.84 24.56 -9.70
C LYS A 329 3.87 25.25 -8.33
N ASN A 330 4.87 24.95 -7.50
CA ASN A 330 5.10 25.54 -6.19
C ASN A 330 6.44 26.32 -6.15
N ASP A 331 6.88 26.81 -7.30
CA ASP A 331 8.03 27.73 -7.46
C ASP A 331 7.96 28.97 -6.57
N TYR A 332 6.78 29.50 -6.26
CA TYR A 332 6.59 30.56 -5.25
C TYR A 332 7.10 30.17 -3.85
N LEU A 333 7.07 28.88 -3.48
CA LEU A 333 7.68 28.43 -2.21
C LEU A 333 9.20 28.47 -2.28
N ARG A 334 9.80 28.24 -3.46
CA ARG A 334 11.26 28.28 -3.68
C ARG A 334 11.79 29.68 -3.88
N GLN A 335 10.94 30.63 -4.28
CA GLN A 335 11.27 32.06 -4.25
C GLN A 335 11.56 32.51 -2.82
N VAL A 336 10.81 32.00 -1.84
CA VAL A 336 10.98 32.35 -0.42
C VAL A 336 11.95 31.42 0.32
N ILE A 337 11.84 30.11 0.12
CA ILE A 337 12.57 29.10 0.91
C ILE A 337 13.70 28.50 0.06
N ARG A 338 14.94 28.70 0.50
CA ARG A 338 16.12 28.02 -0.03
C ARG A 338 16.53 26.82 0.80
N TYR A 339 17.34 25.98 0.17
CA TYR A 339 17.94 24.79 0.75
C TYR A 339 19.18 24.42 -0.07
N ASP A 340 20.09 23.70 0.55
CA ASP A 340 21.27 23.14 -0.08
C ASP A 340 21.05 21.67 -0.43
N LYS A 341 21.96 21.12 -1.25
CA LYS A 341 22.03 19.71 -1.62
C LYS A 341 23.44 19.18 -1.31
N PRO A 342 23.70 18.74 -0.07
CA PRO A 342 25.05 18.36 0.35
C PRO A 342 25.49 17.04 -0.29
N GLU A 343 26.75 16.98 -0.70
CA GLU A 343 27.42 15.71 -1.07
C GLU A 343 27.68 14.86 0.19
N PRO A 344 27.56 13.51 0.12
CA PRO A 344 27.36 12.66 -1.06
C PRO A 344 25.87 12.41 -1.40
N THR A 345 24.96 13.23 -0.89
CA THR A 345 23.50 13.03 -1.02
C THR A 345 22.82 14.17 -1.79
N PRO A 346 23.15 14.41 -3.08
CA PRO A 346 22.65 15.56 -3.83
C PRO A 346 21.14 15.53 -4.10
N TRP A 347 20.47 14.39 -3.86
CA TRP A 347 19.01 14.27 -3.91
C TRP A 347 18.32 14.73 -2.62
N MET A 348 19.08 14.96 -1.54
CA MET A 348 18.56 15.34 -0.23
C MET A 348 18.66 16.85 -0.02
N LYS A 349 17.51 17.48 0.28
CA LYS A 349 17.46 18.90 0.64
C LYS A 349 17.79 19.06 2.12
N ASP A 350 18.70 19.97 2.41
CA ASP A 350 19.16 20.31 3.76
C ASP A 350 19.42 21.83 3.89
N ASN A 351 19.81 22.32 5.07
CA ASN A 351 20.13 23.73 5.32
C ASN A 351 19.05 24.70 4.83
N TYR A 352 17.82 24.47 5.29
CA TYR A 352 16.66 25.27 4.90
C TYR A 352 16.75 26.69 5.45
N ARG A 353 16.34 27.66 4.65
CA ARG A 353 16.37 29.08 5.01
C ARG A 353 15.33 29.90 4.27
N ILE A 354 14.97 31.06 4.82
CA ILE A 354 14.10 32.04 4.16
C ILE A 354 14.99 33.18 3.67
N GLU A 355 14.90 33.55 2.39
CA GLU A 355 15.64 34.71 1.86
C GLU A 355 15.28 35.98 2.65
N GLU A 356 16.29 36.78 2.99
CA GLU A 356 16.16 37.93 3.90
C GLU A 356 15.04 38.89 3.49
N GLU A 357 14.90 39.16 2.19
CA GLU A 357 13.90 40.07 1.63
C GLU A 357 12.44 39.63 1.92
N TYR A 358 12.18 38.33 2.11
CA TYR A 358 10.83 37.82 2.36
C TYR A 358 10.54 37.56 3.85
N LYS A 359 11.51 37.71 4.75
CA LYS A 359 11.31 37.40 6.19
C LYS A 359 10.19 38.23 6.82
N SER A 360 10.10 39.53 6.49
CA SER A 360 9.02 40.40 7.00
C SER A 360 7.65 39.92 6.53
N MET A 361 7.51 39.65 5.23
CA MET A 361 6.27 39.15 4.62
C MET A 361 5.83 37.82 5.24
N ILE A 362 6.77 36.88 5.48
CA ILE A 362 6.44 35.60 6.10
C ILE A 362 6.01 35.77 7.55
N ARG A 363 6.66 36.64 8.34
CA ARG A 363 6.22 36.91 9.73
C ARG A 363 4.79 37.44 9.76
N GLU A 364 4.46 38.42 8.92
CA GLU A 364 3.10 38.95 8.79
C GLU A 364 2.11 37.86 8.40
N LEU A 365 2.44 37.05 7.38
CA LEU A 365 1.57 35.97 6.91
C LEU A 365 1.28 34.93 7.99
N LEU A 366 2.27 34.54 8.79
CA LEU A 366 2.06 33.58 9.88
C LEU A 366 1.14 34.17 10.95
N ILE A 367 1.28 35.45 11.30
CA ILE A 367 0.38 36.15 12.24
C ILE A 367 -1.04 36.24 11.67
N GLU A 368 -1.20 36.55 10.39
CA GLU A 368 -2.51 36.67 9.73
C GLU A 368 -3.28 35.34 9.67
N ILE A 369 -2.56 34.21 9.57
CA ILE A 369 -3.19 32.88 9.37
C ILE A 369 -3.52 32.19 10.70
N GLY A 370 -2.77 32.47 11.77
CA GLY A 370 -2.91 31.79 13.07
C GLY A 370 -1.94 30.63 13.23
#